data_AF-A0A7C5KLD5-F1
#
_entry.id   AF-A0A7C5KLD5-F1
#
_cell.length_a   1.000
_cell.length_b   1.000
_cell.length_c   1.000
_cell.angle_alpha   90.00
_cell.angle_beta   90.00
_cell.angle_gamma   90.00
#
_symmetry.space_group_name_H-M   'P 1'
#
loop_
_entity.id
_entity.type
_entity.pdbx_description
1 polymer ?
#
loop_
_entity_poly.entity_id
_entity_poly.type
_entity_poly.pdbx_seq_one_letter_code
_entity_poly.pdbx_strand_id
1 'polypeptide(L)' 'MLPWFQMGQGPDSTVSSWSRLPHPLLVSGILLFLWHAAYAFSWTLDDPFISFRYASFLNRGQGLVFNPGERVEGY' A
#
# COMPACT_ATOMS: atom_id res chain seq x y z
N MET A 1 12.01 -49.05 46.70
CA MET A 1 11.08 -47.97 47.07
C MET A 1 11.50 -46.73 46.28
N LEU A 2 11.05 -46.61 45.04
CA LEU A 2 11.31 -45.48 44.15
C LEU A 2 9.95 -44.81 43.90
N PRO A 3 9.74 -43.54 44.25
CA PRO A 3 8.46 -42.91 44.04
C PRO A 3 8.29 -42.57 42.55
N TRP A 4 7.51 -43.40 41.86
CA TRP A 4 6.44 -42.98 40.96
C TRP A 4 6.47 -41.51 40.53
N PHE A 5 7.11 -41.28 39.39
CA PHE A 5 6.40 -40.81 38.20
C PHE A 5 5.45 -39.63 38.48
N GLN A 6 6.02 -38.42 38.55
CA GLN A 6 5.29 -37.17 38.39
C GLN A 6 4.77 -37.06 36.94
N MET A 7 3.75 -37.84 36.62
CA MET A 7 2.86 -37.62 35.49
C MET A 7 1.96 -36.44 35.84
N GLY A 8 2.26 -35.26 35.30
CA GLY A 8 1.36 -34.12 35.46
C GLY A 8 2.02 -32.76 35.32
N GLN A 9 2.68 -32.50 34.19
CA GLN A 9 2.84 -31.13 33.69
C GLN A 9 2.59 -31.21 32.17
N GLY A 10 1.36 -30.88 31.77
CA GLY A 10 0.86 -31.03 30.41
C GLY A 10 1.52 -30.08 29.39
N PRO A 11 1.36 -30.34 28.08
CA PRO A 11 2.15 -29.69 27.03
C PRO A 11 1.78 -28.24 26.67
N ASP A 12 1.13 -27.41 27.50
CA ASP A 12 0.38 -26.26 26.92
C ASP A 12 0.71 -24.87 27.48
N SER A 13 1.91 -24.63 28.02
CA SER A 13 2.29 -23.26 28.46
C SER A 13 2.87 -22.37 27.35
N THR A 14 3.04 -22.88 26.12
CA THR A 14 3.67 -22.15 25.01
C THR A 14 2.69 -21.47 24.05
N VAL A 15 1.37 -21.65 24.22
CA VAL A 15 0.36 -21.11 23.29
C VAL A 15 -0.23 -19.77 23.79
N SER A 16 0.58 -18.72 23.95
CA SER A 16 0.03 -17.35 24.10
C SER A 16 1.05 -16.20 23.90
N SER A 17 2.00 -16.33 22.96
CA SER A 17 2.76 -15.14 22.52
C SER A 17 2.09 -14.43 21.34
N TRP A 18 1.31 -15.17 20.53
CA TRP A 18 0.59 -14.65 19.36
C TRP A 18 -0.55 -13.67 19.70
N SER A 19 -1.04 -13.66 20.94
CA SER A 19 -2.19 -12.86 21.39
C SER A 19 -1.85 -11.41 21.73
N ARG A 20 -0.56 -11.02 21.71
CA ARG A 20 -0.09 -9.68 22.08
C ARG A 20 0.42 -8.90 20.87
N LEU A 21 -0.32 -8.92 19.77
CA LEU A 21 -0.13 -7.89 18.74
C LEU A 21 -0.25 -6.52 19.43
N PRO A 22 0.68 -5.58 19.23
CA PRO A 22 0.57 -4.24 19.79
C PRO A 22 -0.52 -3.48 19.01
N HIS A 23 -1.78 -3.73 19.34
CA HIS A 23 -2.96 -3.08 18.80
C HIS A 23 -2.80 -1.55 18.66
N PRO A 24 -2.28 -0.80 19.66
CA PRO A 24 -2.10 0.64 19.50
C PRO A 24 -1.08 1.01 18.41
N LEU A 25 -0.05 0.20 18.20
CA LEU A 25 0.95 0.41 17.14
C LEU A 25 0.35 0.14 15.75
N LEU A 26 -0.52 -0.87 15.64
CA LEU A 26 -1.24 -1.15 14.41
C LEU A 26 -2.23 -0.02 14.08
N VAL A 27 -3.00 0.43 15.08
CA VAL A 27 -3.93 1.55 14.92
C VAL A 27 -3.18 2.82 14.54
N SER A 28 -2.08 3.15 15.21
CA SER A 28 -1.29 4.34 14.87
C SER A 28 -0.70 4.24 13.46
N GLY A 29 -0.21 3.06 13.05
CA GLY A 29 0.26 2.82 11.70
C GLY A 29 -0.82 3.02 10.63
N ILE A 30 -2.02 2.50 10.87
CA ILE A 30 -3.18 2.69 9.99
C ILE A 30 -3.56 4.18 9.90
N LEU A 31 -3.63 4.88 11.03
CA LEU A 31 -3.98 6.29 11.06
C LEU A 31 -2.95 7.16 10.33
N LEU A 32 -1.66 6.89 10.51
CA LEU A 32 -0.58 7.59 9.79
C LEU A 32 -0.65 7.33 8.28
N PHE A 33 -0.90 6.08 7.87
CA PHE A 33 -1.07 5.72 6.47
C PHE A 33 -2.26 6.45 5.85
N LEU A 34 -3.42 6.44 6.51
CA LEU A 34 -4.63 7.11 6.01
C LEU A 34 -4.46 8.62 5.93
N TRP A 35 -3.81 9.24 6.93
CA TRP A 35 -3.50 10.67 6.91
C TRP A 35 -2.56 11.03 5.75
N HIS A 36 -1.49 10.27 5.56
CA HIS A 36 -0.56 10.45 4.45
C HIS A 36 -1.25 10.26 3.09
N ALA A 37 -2.07 9.20 2.96
CA ALA A 37 -2.84 8.96 1.75
C ALA A 37 -3.80 10.10 1.45
N ALA A 38 -4.56 10.59 2.44
CA ALA A 38 -5.49 11.71 2.27
C ALA A 38 -4.77 13.02 1.88
N TYR A 39 -3.61 13.28 2.47
CA TYR A 39 -2.77 14.42 2.11
C TYR A 39 -2.26 14.30 0.66
N ALA A 40 -1.67 13.15 0.31
CA ALA A 40 -1.10 12.90 -1.01
C ALA A 40 -2.16 12.78 -2.12
N PHE A 41 -3.39 12.36 -1.81
CA PHE A 41 -4.47 12.23 -2.80
C PHE A 41 -4.89 13.58 -3.39
N SER A 42 -4.65 14.68 -2.68
CA SER A 42 -4.87 16.03 -3.19
C SER A 42 -3.83 16.47 -4.23
N TRP A 43 -2.71 15.76 -4.32
CA TRP A 43 -1.68 16.01 -5.32
C TRP A 43 -2.01 15.21 -6.58
N THR A 44 -2.54 15.90 -7.58
CA THR A 44 -2.59 15.38 -8.94
C THR A 44 -1.16 15.06 -9.36
N LEU A 45 -0.86 13.78 -9.59
CA LEU A 45 0.36 13.37 -10.26
C LEU A 45 0.31 14.00 -11.66
N ASP A 46 1.16 15.00 -11.94
CA ASP A 46 1.19 15.65 -13.26
C ASP A 46 1.60 14.68 -14.39
N ASP A 47 2.28 13.58 -14.04
CA ASP A 47 2.76 12.59 -15.01
C ASP A 47 1.62 11.89 -15.79
N PRO A 48 0.53 11.41 -15.14
CA PRO A 48 -0.63 10.91 -15.87
C PRO A 48 -1.30 11.97 -16.74
N PHE A 49 -1.26 13.26 -16.38
CA PHE A 49 -1.89 14.31 -17.19
C PHE A 49 -1.29 14.36 -18.60
N ILE A 50 0.04 14.29 -18.72
CA ILE A 50 0.73 14.25 -20.02
C ILE A 50 0.28 13.03 -20.83
N SER A 51 0.25 11.85 -20.20
CA SER A 51 -0.16 10.60 -20.85
C SER A 51 -1.62 10.62 -21.33
N PHE A 52 -2.54 11.10 -20.49
CA PHE A 52 -3.96 11.20 -20.85
C PHE A 52 -4.23 12.21 -21.94
N ARG A 53 -3.48 13.31 -21.98
CA ARG A 53 -3.56 14.30 -23.06
C ARG A 53 -3.12 13.70 -24.39
N TYR A 54 -2.00 12.99 -24.44
CA TYR A 54 -1.55 12.26 -25.62
C TYR A 54 -2.59 11.21 -26.06
N ALA A 55 -3.14 10.43 -25.13
CA ALA A 55 -4.17 9.44 -25.44
C ALA A 55 -5.46 10.07 -25.99
N SER A 56 -5.90 11.21 -25.45
CA SER A 56 -7.07 11.95 -25.92
C SER A 56 -6.89 12.46 -27.36
N PHE A 57 -5.71 12.99 -27.68
CA PHE A 57 -5.41 13.47 -29.04
C PHE A 57 -5.22 12.33 -30.03
N LEU A 58 -4.62 11.21 -29.62
CA LEU A 58 -4.56 10.00 -30.42
C LEU A 58 -5.98 9.49 -30.75
N ASN A 59 -6.87 9.42 -29.76
CA ASN A 59 -8.27 9.02 -29.95
C ASN A 59 -9.06 9.96 -30.89
N ARG A 60 -8.67 11.24 -30.96
CA ARG A 60 -9.25 12.24 -31.88
C ARG A 60 -8.62 12.23 -33.27
N GLY A 61 -7.66 11.33 -33.54
CA GLY A 61 -6.96 11.23 -34.82
C GLY A 61 -5.88 12.29 -35.05
N GLN A 62 -5.45 12.99 -34.00
CA GLN A 62 -4.42 14.05 -34.08
C GLN A 62 -3.00 13.51 -33.86
N GLY A 63 -2.89 12.24 -33.47
CA GLY A 63 -1.62 11.56 -33.17
C GLY A 63 -1.17 11.74 -31.72
N LEU A 64 0.01 11.21 -31.41
CA LEU A 64 0.67 11.38 -30.11
C LEU A 64 1.28 12.78 -30.02
N VAL A 65 0.45 13.83 -30.01
CA VAL A 65 0.86 15.23 -29.87
C VAL A 65 0.37 15.82 -28.55
N PHE A 66 1.18 16.70 -27.95
CA PHE A 66 0.76 17.48 -26.78
C PHE A 66 0.00 18.74 -27.21
N ASN A 67 0.54 19.47 -28.19
CA ASN A 67 -0.12 20.60 -28.84
C ASN A 67 -0.42 20.24 -30.31
N PRO A 68 -1.69 20.28 -30.74
CA PRO A 68 -2.04 19.99 -32.13
C PRO A 68 -1.31 20.93 -33.10
N GLY A 69 -0.63 20.35 -34.10
CA GLY A 69 0.16 21.10 -35.09
C GLY A 69 1.65 21.20 -34.76
N GLU A 70 2.07 20.85 -33.54
CA GLU A 70 3.48 20.73 -33.17
C GLU A 70 3.98 19.29 -33.38
N ARG A 71 5.31 19.13 -33.52
CA ARG A 71 5.92 17.80 -33.57
C ARG A 71 5.90 17.18 -32.18
N VAL A 72 5.92 15.85 -32.14
CA VAL A 72 6.10 15.10 -30.89
C VAL A 72 7.47 15.46 -30.30
N GLU A 73 7.47 16.01 -29.10
CA GLU A 73 8.67 16.07 -28.29
C GLU A 73 8.88 14.66 -27.73
N GLY A 74 9.91 13.97 -28.23
CA GLY A 74 10.23 12.60 -27.79
C GLY A 74 10.50 12.57 -26.29
N TYR A 75 9.91 11.59 -25.61
CA TYR A 75 10.12 11.30 -24.20
C TYR A 75 11.50 10.69 -23.93
#